data_AF-A0A178DHX0-F1
#
_entry.id   AF-A0A178DHX0-F1
#
_cell.length_a   1.000
_cell.length_b   1.000
_cell.length_c   1.000
_cell.angle_alpha   90.00
_cell.angle_beta   90.00
_cell.angle_gamma   90.00
#
_symmetry.space_group_name_H-M   'P 1'
#
loop_
_entity.id
_entity.type
_entity.pdbx_description
1 polymer ?
#
loop_
_entity_poly.entity_id
_entity_poly.type
_entity_poly.pdbx_seq_one_letter_code
_entity_poly.pdbx_strand_id
1 'polypeptide(L)'
;MDEAWNSDFPSYSCLSYMWGDPEEQHAILINGKTFKVRRNLWDFLRVAQTKLFNNFLWIDALCIDQQNTQERNHQVQQMGNIYSRAKTVLLWLGD
;
A
#
# COMPACT_ATOMS: atom_id res chain seq x y z
N MET A 1 2.67 -25.30 -27.63
CA MET A 1 3.71 -24.44 -27.05
C MET A 1 2.97 -23.57 -26.06
N ASP A 2 2.88 -24.07 -24.84
CA ASP A 2 2.12 -23.43 -23.77
C ASP A 2 2.97 -22.30 -23.20
N GLU A 3 2.55 -21.06 -23.45
CA GLU A 3 3.07 -19.90 -22.75
C GLU A 3 2.64 -20.04 -21.28
N ALA A 4 3.56 -20.58 -20.48
CA ALA A 4 3.44 -20.63 -19.04
C ALA A 4 3.25 -19.21 -18.51
N TRP A 5 2.02 -18.90 -18.11
CA TRP A 5 1.72 -17.83 -17.16
C TRP A 5 2.42 -18.19 -15.85
N ASN A 6 3.72 -17.92 -15.76
CA ASN A 6 4.45 -18.11 -14.52
C ASN A 6 3.87 -17.14 -13.50
N SER A 7 3.26 -17.71 -12.49
CA SER A 7 2.64 -17.08 -11.32
C SER A 7 3.70 -16.41 -10.42
N ASP A 8 4.55 -15.55 -10.97
CA ASP A 8 5.59 -14.85 -10.21
C ASP A 8 5.15 -13.41 -9.96
N PHE A 9 4.07 -13.23 -9.21
CA PHE A 9 3.86 -11.93 -8.58
C PHE A 9 5.05 -11.66 -7.67
N PRO A 10 5.72 -10.50 -7.80
CA PRO A 10 6.86 -10.21 -6.95
C PRO A 10 6.42 -10.22 -5.48
N SER A 11 7.25 -10.80 -4.62
CA SER A 11 6.99 -10.81 -3.18
C SER A 11 6.81 -9.37 -2.67
N TYR A 12 5.71 -9.10 -1.98
CA TYR A 12 5.40 -7.78 -1.43
C TYR A 12 5.40 -7.79 0.10
N SER A 13 5.54 -6.60 0.68
CA SER A 13 5.38 -6.36 2.12
C SER A 13 4.13 -5.52 2.35
N CYS A 14 3.35 -5.84 3.37
CA CYS A 14 2.22 -4.99 3.77
C CYS A 14 2.69 -3.90 4.73
N LEU A 15 2.08 -2.71 4.66
CA LEU A 15 2.21 -1.69 5.69
C LEU A 15 1.03 -1.77 6.67
N SER A 16 1.33 -1.88 7.95
CA SER A 16 0.38 -1.71 9.06
C SER A 16 0.69 -0.38 9.78
N TYR A 17 -0.25 0.54 9.76
CA TYR A 17 -0.10 1.90 10.26
C TYR A 17 -1.47 2.50 10.63
N MET A 18 -1.48 3.53 11.48
CA MET A 18 -2.68 4.35 11.68
C MET A 18 -2.86 5.34 10.54
N TRP A 19 -4.08 5.51 10.06
CA TRP A 19 -4.33 6.43 8.93
C TRP A 19 -4.03 7.90 9.27
N GLY A 20 -4.16 8.31 10.53
CA GLY A 20 -3.95 9.70 10.96
C GLY A 20 -5.12 10.62 10.60
N ASP A 21 -4.91 11.92 10.80
CA ASP A 21 -5.91 12.97 10.57
C ASP A 21 -6.34 13.05 9.09
N PRO A 22 -7.65 12.94 8.76
CA PRO A 22 -8.14 13.10 7.39
C PRO A 22 -7.99 14.51 6.81
N GLU A 23 -7.88 15.56 7.64
CA GLU A 23 -7.77 16.95 7.21
C GLU A 23 -6.34 17.32 6.81
N GLU A 24 -5.33 16.66 7.38
CA GLU A 24 -3.93 16.87 7.06
C GLU A 24 -3.48 15.98 5.89
N GLN A 25 -3.46 16.55 4.68
CA GLN A 25 -3.14 15.83 3.44
C GLN A 25 -1.94 16.40 2.70
N HIS A 26 -1.16 15.51 2.09
CA HIS A 26 -0.02 15.83 1.25
C HIS A 26 -0.18 15.17 -0.13
N ALA A 27 0.32 15.88 -1.15
CA ALA A 27 0.37 15.35 -2.51
C ALA A 27 1.58 14.44 -2.70
N ILE A 28 1.37 13.30 -3.34
CA ILE A 28 2.41 12.41 -3.84
C ILE A 28 2.17 12.11 -5.32
N LEU A 29 3.23 11.71 -6.03
CA LEU A 29 3.16 11.33 -7.43
C LEU A 29 3.31 9.81 -7.55
N ILE A 30 2.34 9.15 -8.19
CA ILE A 30 2.41 7.72 -8.51
C ILE A 30 2.14 7.60 -10.00
N ASN A 31 3.13 7.10 -10.76
CA ASN A 31 3.03 6.93 -12.22
C ASN A 31 2.55 8.19 -12.95
N GLY A 32 3.06 9.36 -12.56
CA GLY A 32 2.70 10.65 -13.16
C GLY A 32 1.35 11.21 -12.75
N LYS A 33 0.61 10.53 -11.86
CA LYS A 33 -0.67 11.00 -11.33
C LYS A 33 -0.52 11.48 -9.89
N THR A 34 -1.20 12.56 -9.56
CA THR A 34 -1.21 13.12 -8.21
C THR A 34 -2.22 12.38 -7.33
N PHE A 35 -1.77 11.89 -6.18
CA PHE A 35 -2.60 11.31 -5.14
C PHE A 35 -2.48 12.14 -3.86
N LYS A 36 -3.56 12.21 -3.09
CA LYS A 36 -3.55 12.82 -1.76
C LYS A 36 -3.47 11.71 -0.72
N VAL A 37 -2.49 11.80 0.17
CA VAL A 37 -2.31 10.90 1.30
C VAL A 37 -2.27 11.69 2.60
N ARG A 38 -2.68 11.06 3.70
CA ARG A 38 -2.62 11.68 5.02
C ARG A 38 -1.18 11.80 5.52
N ARG A 39 -0.97 12.71 6.48
CA ARG A 39 0.36 12.99 7.04
C ARG A 39 1.15 11.75 7.44
N ASN A 40 0.54 10.82 8.18
CA ASN A 40 1.26 9.65 8.67
C ASN A 40 1.80 8.75 7.54
N LEU A 41 1.01 8.56 6.48
CA LEU A 41 1.47 7.80 5.31
C LEU A 41 2.53 8.59 4.52
N TRP A 42 2.39 9.92 4.43
CA TRP A 42 3.37 10.77 3.78
C TRP A 42 4.76 10.68 4.46
N ASP A 43 4.80 10.73 5.80
CA ASP A 43 6.05 10.57 6.56
C ASP A 43 6.65 9.18 6.36
N PHE A 44 5.84 8.11 6.43
CA PHE A 44 6.29 6.75 6.11
C PHE A 44 6.90 6.68 4.71
N LEU A 45 6.24 7.23 3.69
CA LEU A 45 6.71 7.17 2.30
C LEU A 45 8.06 7.86 2.12
N ARG A 46 8.33 8.96 2.84
CA ARG A 46 9.65 9.61 2.82
C ARG A 46 10.75 8.72 3.38
N VAL A 47 10.46 7.98 4.45
CA VAL A 47 11.39 7.01 5.02
C VAL A 47 11.56 5.81 4.06
N ALA A 48 10.45 5.30 3.51
CA ALA A 48 10.43 4.16 2.61
C ALA A 48 11.21 4.43 1.31
N GLN A 49 11.17 5.65 0.77
CA GLN A 49 11.95 6.03 -0.42
C GLN A 49 13.46 5.77 -0.25
N THR A 50 13.99 5.90 0.97
CA THR A 50 15.42 5.69 1.22
C THR A 50 15.71 4.27 1.70
N LYS A 51 14.89 3.72 2.59
CA LYS A 51 15.16 2.44 3.26
C LYS A 51 14.59 1.22 2.53
N LEU A 52 13.59 1.42 1.67
CA LEU A 52 12.78 0.34 1.09
C LEU A 52 12.68 0.42 -0.44
N PHE A 53 13.56 1.16 -1.11
CA PHE A 53 13.48 1.46 -2.56
C PHE A 53 13.37 0.24 -3.50
N ASN A 54 13.84 -0.94 -3.07
CA ASN A 54 13.76 -2.20 -3.83
C ASN A 54 12.63 -3.14 -3.35
N ASN A 55 11.70 -2.68 -2.52
CA ASN A 55 10.61 -3.50 -2.00
C ASN A 55 9.28 -3.12 -2.66
N PHE A 56 8.52 -4.15 -3.06
CA PHE A 56 7.11 -3.95 -3.39
C PHE A 56 6.32 -3.79 -2.09
N LEU A 57 5.59 -2.69 -1.99
CA LEU A 57 4.77 -2.37 -0.82
C LEU A 57 3.29 -2.43 -1.20
N TRP A 58 2.52 -3.14 -0.38
CA TRP A 58 1.07 -3.08 -0.40
C TRP A 58 0.61 -2.15 0.73
N ILE A 59 -0.07 -1.07 0.36
CA ILE A 59 -0.55 -0.03 1.28
C ILE A 59 -2.03 0.18 0.97
N ASP A 60 -2.92 -0.10 1.92
CA ASP A 60 -4.38 -0.08 1.70
C ASP A 60 -4.87 1.23 1.08
N ALA A 61 -4.39 2.39 1.57
CA ALA A 61 -4.77 3.70 1.07
C ALA A 61 -4.36 3.97 -0.40
N LEU A 62 -3.44 3.18 -0.96
CA LEU A 62 -2.95 3.31 -2.33
C LEU A 62 -3.37 2.15 -3.25
N CYS A 63 -3.45 0.94 -2.71
CA CYS A 63 -3.75 -0.28 -3.46
C CYS A 63 -5.24 -0.57 -3.59
N ILE A 64 -6.08 0.03 -2.73
CA ILE A 64 -7.53 -0.09 -2.77
C ILE A 64 -8.11 1.20 -3.35
N ASP A 65 -9.09 1.09 -4.25
CA ASP A 65 -9.83 2.25 -4.73
C ASP A 65 -10.80 2.73 -3.64
N GLN A 66 -10.32 3.72 -2.87
CA GLN A 66 -11.07 4.29 -1.76
C GLN A 66 -12.39 4.96 -2.17
N GLN A 67 -12.55 5.29 -3.45
CA GLN A 67 -13.76 5.94 -3.99
C GLN A 67 -14.81 4.91 -4.42
N ASN A 68 -14.40 3.68 -4.72
CA ASN A 68 -15.29 2.60 -5.10
C ASN A 68 -15.66 1.75 -3.88
N THR A 69 -16.80 2.07 -3.26
CA THR A 69 -17.29 1.35 -2.07
C THR A 69 -17.41 -0.16 -2.29
N GLN A 70 -17.79 -0.61 -3.49
CA GLN A 70 -17.94 -2.05 -3.78
C GLN A 70 -16.59 -2.76 -3.82
N GLU A 71 -15.61 -2.18 -4.52
CA GLU A 71 -14.24 -2.70 -4.59
C GLU A 71 -13.56 -2.64 -3.22
N ARG A 72 -13.67 -1.51 -2.53
CA ARG A 72 -13.15 -1.34 -1.17
C ARG A 72 -13.68 -2.40 -0.22
N ASN A 73 -14.99 -2.64 -0.19
CA ASN A 73 -15.58 -3.65 0.69
C ASN A 73 -15.08 -5.06 0.32
N HIS A 74 -14.92 -5.35 -0.96
CA HIS A 74 -14.37 -6.62 -1.43
C HIS A 74 -12.90 -6.80 -1.03
N GLN A 75 -12.07 -5.76 -1.15
CA GLN A 75 -10.67 -5.78 -0.73
C GLN A 75 -10.52 -5.91 0.79
N VAL A 76 -11.38 -5.22 1.56
CA VAL A 76 -11.40 -5.32 3.03
C VAL A 76 -11.67 -6.76 3.47
N GLN A 77 -12.61 -7.45 2.81
CA GLN A 77 -12.86 -8.88 3.07
C GLN A 77 -11.66 -9.78 2.75
N GLN A 78 -10.79 -9.35 1.82
CA GLN A 78 -9.57 -10.08 1.44
C GLN A 78 -8.35 -9.73 2.28
N MET A 79 -8.40 -8.73 3.17
CA MET A 79 -7.22 -8.27 3.91
C MET A 79 -6.50 -9.41 4.65
N GLY A 80 -7.24 -10.34 5.27
CA GLY A 80 -6.62 -11.49 5.95
C GLY A 80 -5.77 -12.36 5.01
N ASN A 81 -6.20 -12.54 3.77
CA ASN A 81 -5.46 -13.28 2.75
C ASN A 81 -4.27 -12.46 2.22
N ILE A 82 -4.48 -11.17 1.96
CA ILE A 82 -3.43 -10.26 1.48
C ILE A 82 -2.28 -10.18 2.49
N TYR A 83 -2.60 -10.04 3.78
CA TYR A 83 -1.59 -9.98 4.85
C TYR A 83 -0.92 -11.34 5.10
N SER A 84 -1.66 -12.45 5.02
CA SER A 84 -1.06 -13.79 5.24
C SER A 84 -0.11 -14.22 4.11
N ARG A 85 -0.26 -13.64 2.92
CA ARG A 85 0.64 -13.86 1.77
C ARG A 85 1.77 -12.85 1.66
N ALA A 86 1.81 -11.82 2.51
CA ALA A 86 2.89 -10.86 2.51
C ALA A 86 4.20 -11.50 2.99
N LYS A 87 5.32 -11.16 2.34
CA LYS A 87 6.66 -11.59 2.78
C LYS A 87 6.97 -11.10 4.19
N THR A 88 6.54 -9.88 4.49
CA THR A 88 6.62 -9.30 5.83
C THR A 88 5.53 -8.25 6.00
N VAL A 89 5.21 -7.93 7.25
CA VAL A 89 4.32 -6.82 7.61
C VAL A 89 5.18 -5.77 8.32
N LEU A 90 5.30 -4.62 7.69
CA LEU A 90 6.01 -3.46 8.24
C LEU A 90 5.06 -2.70 9.17
N LEU A 91 5.49 -2.48 10.40
CA LEU A 91 4.77 -1.68 11.37
C LEU A 91 5.31 -0.24 11.36
N TRP A 92 4.42 0.73 11.24
CA TRP A 92 4.74 2.15 11.34
C TRP A 92 3.88 2.81 12.42
N LEU A 93 4.55 3.28 13.49
CA LEU A 93 3.90 3.88 14.65
C LEU A 93 3.70 5.39 14.53
N GLY A 94 4.17 6.00 13.44
CA GLY A 94 4.33 7.44 13.35
C GLY A 94 5.73 7.88 13.74
N ASP A 95 6.00 9.14 13.48
CA ASP A 95 7.17 9.89 13.98
C ASP A 95 6.72 10.75 15.17
#